data_AF-A0A952D622-F1
#
_entry.id   AF-A0A952D622-F1
#
_cell.length_a   1.000
_cell.length_b   1.000
_cell.length_c   1.000
_cell.angle_alpha   90.00
_cell.angle_beta   90.00
_cell.angle_gamma   90.00
#
_symmetry.space_group_name_H-M   'P 1'
#
loop_
_entity.id
_entity.type
_entity.pdbx_description
1 polymer ?
#
loop_
_entity_poly.entity_id
_entity_poly.type
_entity_poly.pdbx_seq_one_letter_code
_entity_poly.pdbx_strand_id
1 'polypeptide(L)'
;MSNSLMGVLVVGVAVLVAVGFMRPNDALESGEKAPAFSAAGSDGKTHTLASLTAKGPAFLYFIKDGCPVNADAVVYMNRLAEA
;
A
#
# COMPACT_ATOMS: atom_id res chain seq x y z
N MET A 1 -32.35 -30.60 -18.86
CA MET A 1 -31.50 -30.07 -17.78
C MET A 1 -31.86 -28.61 -17.57
N SER A 2 -32.14 -28.25 -16.32
CA SER A 2 -32.88 -27.06 -15.88
C SER A 2 -32.12 -25.73 -16.06
N ASN A 3 -32.77 -24.75 -16.68
CA ASN A 3 -32.30 -23.37 -16.90
C ASN A 3 -32.03 -22.57 -15.60
N SER A 4 -32.33 -23.12 -14.42
CA SER A 4 -32.16 -22.43 -13.14
C SER A 4 -30.71 -22.40 -12.63
N LEU A 5 -29.83 -23.28 -13.12
CA LEU A 5 -28.44 -23.35 -12.64
C LEU A 5 -27.53 -22.26 -13.23
N MET A 6 -27.86 -21.77 -14.44
CA MET A 6 -27.03 -20.79 -15.16
C MET A 6 -27.23 -19.36 -14.63
N GLY A 7 -28.43 -19.02 -14.16
CA GLY A 7 -28.74 -17.67 -13.66
C GLY A 7 -28.11 -17.34 -12.30
N VAL A 8 -27.91 -18.34 -11.45
CA VAL A 8 -27.32 -18.15 -10.10
C VAL A 8 -25.82 -17.87 -10.19
N LEU A 9 -25.13 -18.44 -11.17
CA LEU A 9 -23.68 -18.30 -11.33
C LEU A 9 -23.28 -16.90 -11.81
N VAL A 10 -24.08 -16.26 -12.67
CA VAL A 10 -23.76 -14.94 -13.24
C VAL A 10 -23.97 -13.82 -12.22
N VAL A 11 -25.01 -13.91 -11.39
CA VAL A 11 -25.29 -12.90 -10.34
C VAL A 11 -24.30 -13.03 -9.17
N GLY A 12 -23.90 -14.26 -8.80
CA GLY A 12 -22.93 -14.48 -7.72
C GLY A 12 -21.53 -13.94 -8.02
N VAL A 13 -21.08 -13.98 -9.28
CA VAL A 13 -19.77 -13.45 -9.68
C VAL A 13 -19.77 -11.92 -9.75
N ALA A 14 -20.86 -11.29 -10.21
CA ALA A 14 -20.95 -9.83 -10.32
C ALA A 14 -20.86 -9.12 -8.95
N VAL A 15 -21.39 -9.72 -7.88
CA VAL A 15 -21.34 -9.16 -6.52
C VAL A 15 -19.93 -9.27 -5.91
N LEU A 16 -19.18 -10.34 -6.20
CA LEU A 16 -17.80 -10.51 -5.70
C LEU A 16 -16.79 -9.54 -6.34
N VAL A 17 -17.05 -9.08 -7.57
CA VAL A 17 -16.16 -8.11 -8.25
C VAL A 17 -16.35 -6.68 -7.75
N ALA A 18 -17.56 -6.31 -7.28
CA ALA A 18 -17.85 -4.94 -6.83
C ALA A 18 -17.19 -4.57 -5.49
N VAL A 19 -16.91 -5.54 -4.62
CA VAL A 19 -16.30 -5.29 -3.28
C VAL A 19 -14.77 -5.14 -3.33
N GLY A 20 -14.13 -5.43 -4.46
CA GLY A 20 -12.67 -5.44 -4.58
C GLY A 20 -12.00 -4.10 -4.92
N PHE A 21 -12.77 -3.09 -5.32
CA PHE A 21 -12.22 -1.84 -5.90
C PHE A 21 -12.41 -0.58 -5.06
N MET A 22 -13.07 -0.68 -3.91
CA MET A 22 -13.15 0.43 -2.94
C MET A 22 -12.44 0.04 -1.66
N ARG A 23 -11.13 0.28 -1.62
CA ARG A 23 -10.47 0.51 -0.35
C ARG A 23 -10.94 1.90 0.13
N PRO A 24 -11.53 2.03 1.33
CA PRO A 24 -11.67 3.35 1.93
C PRO A 24 -10.28 4.01 1.93
N ASN A 25 -10.27 5.31 1.66
CA ASN A 25 -9.06 6.12 1.72
C ASN A 25 -8.71 6.27 3.21
N ASP A 26 -8.13 5.22 3.81
CA ASP A 26 -7.63 5.19 5.19
C ASP A 26 -6.33 6.00 5.27
N ALA A 27 -6.39 7.27 4.86
CA ALA A 27 -5.30 8.20 5.06
C ALA A 27 -5.13 8.41 6.57
N LEU A 28 -3.93 8.20 7.07
CA LEU A 28 -3.61 8.45 8.47
C LEU A 28 -3.71 9.94 8.76
N GLU A 29 -4.38 10.29 9.84
CA GLU A 29 -4.42 11.68 10.31
C GLU A 29 -3.12 12.04 11.05
N SER A 30 -2.78 13.33 11.06
CA SER A 30 -1.58 13.79 11.77
C SER A 30 -1.69 13.53 13.28
N GLY A 31 -0.65 12.88 13.84
CA GLY A 31 -0.62 12.47 15.25
C GLY A 31 -1.23 11.09 15.49
N GLU A 32 -1.86 10.47 14.49
CA GLU A 32 -2.27 9.07 14.57
C GLU A 32 -1.05 8.15 14.67
N LYS A 33 -1.19 7.05 15.40
CA LYS A 33 -0.14 6.05 15.50
C LYS A 33 0.05 5.37 14.14
N ALA A 34 1.25 5.46 13.59
CA ALA A 34 1.62 4.75 12.38
C ALA A 34 1.39 3.22 12.53
N PRO A 35 0.75 2.54 11.56
CA PRO A 35 0.54 1.11 11.58
C PRO A 35 1.86 0.34 11.66
N ALA A 36 1.88 -0.71 12.47
CA ALA A 36 3.02 -1.62 12.53
C ALA A 36 3.16 -2.35 11.18
N PHE A 37 4.41 -2.54 10.74
CA PHE A 37 4.73 -3.36 9.57
C PHE A 37 5.99 -4.20 9.81
N SER A 38 6.12 -5.23 8.98
CA SER A 38 7.34 -6.02 8.81
C SER A 38 7.51 -6.29 7.31
N ALA A 39 8.64 -5.89 6.74
CA ALA A 39 8.90 -6.00 5.32
C ALA A 39 10.35 -6.42 5.04
N ALA A 40 10.55 -7.25 4.01
CA ALA A 40 11.87 -7.55 3.49
C ALA A 40 12.41 -6.35 2.70
N GLY A 41 13.64 -5.94 3.02
CA GLY A 41 14.38 -4.91 2.29
C GLY A 41 15.17 -5.49 1.12
N SER A 42 15.57 -4.60 0.21
CA SER A 42 16.51 -4.91 -0.88
C SER A 42 17.93 -5.23 -0.38
N ASP A 43 18.22 -4.91 0.89
CA ASP A 43 19.46 -5.27 1.59
C ASP A 43 19.44 -6.70 2.16
N GLY A 44 18.38 -7.47 1.92
CA GLY A 44 18.20 -8.83 2.42
C GLY A 44 17.81 -8.92 3.89
N LYS A 45 17.56 -7.79 4.57
CA LYS A 45 17.14 -7.75 5.98
C LYS A 45 15.63 -7.57 6.09
N THR A 46 15.06 -7.98 7.22
CA THR A 46 13.68 -7.63 7.57
C THR A 46 13.68 -6.34 8.38
N HIS A 47 12.88 -5.36 7.96
CA HIS A 47 12.70 -4.09 8.63
C HIS A 47 11.29 -3.99 9.21
N THR A 48 11.20 -3.44 10.42
CA THR A 48 9.93 -3.15 11.09
C THR A 48 9.83 -1.66 11.40
N LEU A 49 8.61 -1.14 11.58
CA LEU A 49 8.42 0.24 12.03
C LEU A 49 9.24 0.53 13.31
N ALA A 50 9.18 -0.38 14.29
CA ALA A 50 9.90 -0.24 15.55
C ALA A 50 11.42 -0.16 15.36
N SER A 51 12.00 -0.98 14.47
CA SER A 51 13.44 -0.93 14.20
C SER A 51 13.88 0.36 13.51
N LEU A 52 13.04 0.92 12.64
CA LEU A 52 13.36 2.13 11.88
C LEU A 52 13.23 3.40 12.72
N THR A 53 12.31 3.42 13.70
CA THR A 53 12.13 4.58 14.59
C THR A 53 12.98 4.50 15.87
N ALA A 54 13.78 3.45 16.05
CA ALA A 54 14.56 3.24 17.28
C ALA A 54 15.60 4.35 17.54
N LYS A 55 16.05 5.05 16.51
CA LYS A 55 17.07 6.10 16.59
C LYS A 55 16.53 7.52 16.36
N GLY A 56 15.22 7.66 16.19
CA GLY A 56 14.58 8.94 15.89
C GLY A 56 13.45 8.80 14.88
N PRO A 57 12.93 9.93 14.38
CA PRO A 57 11.90 9.94 13.35
C PRO A 57 12.37 9.22 12.08
N ALA A 58 11.46 8.47 11.46
CA ALA A 58 11.69 7.86 10.15
C ALA A 58 10.71 8.46 9.14
N PHE A 59 11.22 8.80 7.95
CA PHE A 59 10.38 9.21 6.82
C PHE A 59 10.18 8.02 5.89
N LEU A 60 8.93 7.64 5.65
CA LEU A 60 8.58 6.53 4.76
C LEU A 60 8.02 7.07 3.45
N TYR A 61 8.69 6.73 2.34
CA TYR A 61 8.28 7.13 1.00
C TYR A 61 7.68 5.93 0.26
N PHE A 62 6.38 6.00 -0.04
CA PHE A 62 5.66 4.95 -0.75
C PHE A 62 5.67 5.21 -2.25
N ILE A 63 6.33 4.32 -2.98
CA ILE A 63 6.48 4.43 -4.44
C ILE A 63 6.11 3.15 -5.17
N LYS A 64 5.92 3.32 -6.47
CA LYS A 64 5.69 2.26 -7.42
C LYS A 64 6.50 2.55 -8.69
N ASP A 65 7.12 1.51 -9.21
CA ASP A 65 7.81 1.55 -10.50
C ASP A 65 6.84 1.92 -11.63
N GLY A 66 7.29 2.81 -12.51
CA GLY A 66 6.51 3.29 -13.65
C GLY A 66 5.42 4.32 -13.33
N CYS A 67 5.33 4.82 -12.09
CA CYS A 67 4.45 5.94 -11.76
C CYS A 67 5.11 7.27 -12.20
N PRO A 68 4.53 8.03 -13.15
CA PRO A 68 5.15 9.26 -13.63
C PRO A 68 5.30 10.32 -12.53
N VAL A 69 4.37 10.37 -11.57
CA VAL A 69 4.42 11.31 -10.44
C VAL A 69 5.64 11.05 -9.54
N ASN A 70 6.05 9.79 -9.38
CA ASN A 70 7.25 9.47 -8.60
C ASN A 70 8.53 9.94 -9.30
N ALA A 71 8.58 9.90 -10.63
CA ALA A 71 9.72 10.38 -11.40
C ALA A 71 9.95 11.88 -11.19
N ASP A 72 8.87 12.67 -11.11
CA ASP A 72 8.97 14.10 -10.81
C ASP A 72 9.36 14.36 -9.35
N ALA A 73 8.88 13.52 -8.41
CA ALA A 73 9.12 13.69 -6.97
C ALA A 73 10.51 13.21 -6.51
N VAL A 74 11.13 12.25 -7.20
CA VAL A 74 12.33 11.53 -6.72
C VAL A 74 13.52 12.46 -6.44
N VAL A 75 13.65 13.55 -7.19
CA VAL A 75 14.74 14.52 -7.00
C VAL A 75 14.69 15.14 -5.60
N TYR A 76 13.49 15.42 -5.07
CA TYR A 76 13.34 15.97 -3.73
C TYR A 76 13.59 14.93 -2.64
N MET A 77 13.17 13.69 -2.88
CA MET A 77 13.38 12.60 -1.92
C MET A 77 14.86 12.22 -1.79
N ASN A 78 15.60 12.26 -2.89
CA ASN A 78 17.05 12.05 -2.88
C ASN A 78 17.77 13.14 -2.05
N ARG A 79 17.36 14.41 -2.20
CA ARG A 79 17.92 15.51 -1.37
C ARG A 79 17.67 15.31 0.12
N LEU A 80 16.49 14.79 0.50
CA LEU A 80 16.20 14.47 1.91
C LEU A 80 17.04 13.32 2.44
N ALA A 81 17.40 12.34 1.60
CA ALA A 81 18.22 11.20 2.00
C ALA A 81 19.71 11.56 2.19
N GLU A 82 20.17 12.64 1.58
CA GLU A 82 21.55 13.14 1.67
C GLU A 82 21.78 14.18 2.78
N ALA A 83 20.71 14.67 3.40
CA ALA A 83 20.75 15.70 4.45
C ALA A 83 21.09 15.12 5.83
#